data_AF-A0A2E5JYJ8-F1
#
_entry.id   AF-A0A2E5JYJ8-F1
#
_cell.length_a   1.000
_cell.length_b   1.000
_cell.length_c   1.000
_cell.angle_alpha   90.00
_cell.angle_beta   90.00
_cell.angle_gamma   90.00
#
_symmetry.space_group_name_H-M   'P 1'
#
loop_
_entity.id
_entity.type
_entity.pdbx_description
1 polymer ?
#
loop_
_entity_poly.entity_id
_entity_poly.type
_entity_poly.pdbx_seq_one_letter_code
_entity_poly.pdbx_strand_id
1 'polypeptide(L)'
;MQGFFRVGPDLIQVIEADGAIDELEIEINLEAIRYITLRAPLASDLRLFMIGTKESHDLERVGDEASGIAKRVIRISRVEPLQIEMEVPQMLELALKMFGDAINVFLEGDIKIAGQIVKRDRILDEFHNSAFEAHTNHIMAHSSDAVACLECLFSSNHLKG
;
A
#
# COMPACT_ATOMS: atom_id res chain seq x y z
N MET A 1 -4.68 4.38 -19.91
CA MET A 1 -5.61 3.31 -19.49
C MET A 1 -5.03 1.89 -19.63
N GLN A 2 -4.16 1.58 -20.60
CA GLN A 2 -3.54 0.23 -20.78
C GLN A 2 -2.33 -0.11 -19.87
N GLY A 3 -1.90 0.80 -18.99
CA GLY A 3 -0.63 0.64 -18.25
C GLY A 3 -0.71 -0.21 -16.98
N PHE A 4 -1.77 -0.06 -16.18
CA PHE A 4 -1.86 -0.63 -14.84
C PHE A 4 -1.89 -2.17 -14.82
N PHE A 5 -2.49 -2.79 -15.84
CA PHE A 5 -2.61 -4.26 -15.94
C PHE A 5 -1.57 -4.89 -16.88
N ARG A 6 -0.53 -4.14 -17.25
CA ARG A 6 0.51 -4.70 -18.10
C ARG A 6 1.42 -5.59 -17.25
N VAL A 7 1.26 -6.90 -17.40
CA VAL A 7 2.15 -7.86 -16.75
C VAL A 7 3.56 -7.70 -17.33
N GLY A 8 4.47 -7.23 -16.49
CA GLY A 8 5.89 -7.15 -16.76
C GLY A 8 6.70 -8.00 -15.77
N PRO A 9 8.01 -8.23 -16.03
CA PRO A 9 8.91 -8.85 -15.06
C PRO A 9 8.93 -8.12 -13.72
N ASP A 10 8.62 -6.83 -13.74
CA ASP A 10 8.56 -5.93 -12.60
C ASP A 10 7.60 -6.43 -11.49
N LEU A 11 6.50 -7.13 -11.82
CA LEU A 11 5.57 -7.64 -10.80
C LEU A 11 6.15 -8.81 -10.00
N ILE A 12 6.96 -9.66 -10.64
CA ILE A 12 7.65 -10.76 -9.95
C ILE A 12 8.72 -10.19 -9.03
N GLN A 13 9.44 -9.16 -9.49
CA GLN A 13 10.44 -8.47 -8.68
C GLN A 13 9.82 -7.85 -7.42
N VAL A 14 8.62 -7.25 -7.51
CA VAL A 14 7.91 -6.72 -6.33
C VAL A 14 7.63 -7.84 -5.31
N ILE A 15 7.13 -8.99 -5.77
CA ILE A 15 6.81 -10.13 -4.88
C ILE A 15 8.09 -10.72 -4.26
N GLU A 16 9.19 -10.78 -5.00
CA GLU A 16 10.46 -11.30 -4.51
C GLU A 16 11.18 -10.32 -3.57
N ALA A 17 10.97 -9.01 -3.75
CA ALA A 17 11.57 -7.96 -2.92
C ALA A 17 10.93 -7.86 -1.52
N ASP A 18 9.70 -8.33 -1.37
CA ASP A 18 8.92 -8.37 -0.12
C ASP A 18 9.73 -8.93 1.06
N GLY A 19 10.32 -10.11 0.88
CA GLY A 19 11.12 -10.76 1.92
C GLY A 19 12.39 -9.99 2.32
N ALA A 20 12.94 -9.16 1.42
CA ALA A 20 14.06 -8.29 1.79
C ALA A 20 13.61 -7.12 2.68
N ILE A 21 12.35 -6.68 2.58
CA ILE A 21 11.78 -5.66 3.45
C ILE A 21 11.53 -6.25 4.85
N ASP A 22 11.02 -7.48 4.93
CA ASP A 22 10.86 -8.21 6.21
C ASP A 22 12.20 -8.34 6.95
N GLU A 23 13.26 -8.71 6.24
CA GLU A 23 14.60 -8.82 6.80
C GLU A 23 15.12 -7.48 7.34
N LEU A 24 14.85 -6.38 6.63
CA LEU A 24 15.21 -5.03 7.06
C LEU A 24 14.45 -4.58 8.32
N GLU A 25 13.16 -4.93 8.44
CA GLU A 25 12.38 -4.64 9.65
C GLU A 25 12.98 -5.35 10.88
N ILE A 26 13.35 -6.63 10.73
CA ILE A 26 14.01 -7.41 11.78
C ILE A 26 15.36 -6.78 12.13
N GLU A 27 16.17 -6.38 11.14
CA GLU A 27 17.48 -5.75 11.36
C GLU A 27 17.34 -4.44 12.14
N ILE A 28 16.40 -3.57 11.75
CA ILE A 28 16.12 -2.30 12.44
C ILE A 28 15.74 -2.55 13.91
N ASN A 29 14.86 -3.53 14.15
CA ASN A 29 14.43 -3.90 15.49
C ASN A 29 15.58 -4.40 16.37
N LEU A 30 16.44 -5.27 15.83
CA LEU A 30 17.60 -5.79 16.55
C LEU A 30 18.62 -4.69 16.86
N GLU A 31 18.87 -3.78 15.92
CA GLU A 31 19.78 -2.66 16.11
C GLU A 31 19.26 -1.65 17.15
N ALA A 32 17.96 -1.37 17.16
CA ALA A 32 17.33 -0.54 18.18
C ALA A 32 17.49 -1.17 19.59
N ILE A 33 17.18 -2.45 19.74
CA ILE A 33 17.33 -3.18 21.02
C ILE A 33 18.79 -3.17 21.49
N ARG A 34 19.72 -3.45 20.57
CA ARG A 34 21.16 -3.46 20.84
C ARG A 34 21.63 -2.08 21.32
N TYR A 35 21.23 -1.02 20.63
CA TYR A 35 21.61 0.34 21.02
C TYR A 35 21.06 0.71 22.40
N ILE A 36 19.76 0.48 22.63
CA ILE A 36 19.10 0.79 23.91
C ILE A 36 19.80 0.07 25.07
N THR A 37 20.12 -1.21 24.87
CA THR A 37 20.75 -2.05 25.88
C THR A 37 22.19 -1.61 26.19
N LEU A 38 22.97 -1.24 25.16
CA LEU A 38 24.38 -0.89 25.32
C LEU A 38 24.60 0.55 25.78
N ARG A 39 23.68 1.47 25.47
CA ARG A 39 23.90 2.91 25.64
C ARG A 39 22.97 3.57 26.65
N ALA A 40 21.89 2.92 27.07
CA ALA A 40 20.88 3.49 27.97
C ALA A 40 20.52 4.94 27.59
N PRO A 41 20.04 5.17 26.34
CA PRO A 41 19.80 6.50 25.80
C PRO A 41 18.87 7.35 26.68
N LEU A 42 19.03 8.67 26.58
CA LEU A 42 18.10 9.62 27.20
C LEU A 42 16.73 9.58 26.50
N ALA A 43 15.73 10.20 27.13
CA ALA A 43 14.34 10.10 26.71
C ALA A 43 14.06 10.54 25.25
N SER A 44 14.80 11.52 24.72
CA SER A 44 14.67 11.96 23.32
C SER A 44 15.11 10.89 22.34
N ASP A 45 16.26 10.27 22.62
CA ASP A 45 16.87 9.28 21.75
C ASP A 45 16.08 7.97 21.82
N LEU A 46 15.66 7.58 23.03
CA LEU A 46 14.77 6.43 23.21
C LEU A 46 13.46 6.61 22.43
N ARG A 47 12.87 7.81 22.43
CA ARG A 47 11.67 8.09 21.64
C ARG A 47 11.93 7.91 20.15
N LEU A 48 13.07 8.39 19.64
CA LEU A 48 13.42 8.23 18.23
C LEU A 48 13.53 6.75 17.83
N PHE A 49 14.20 5.92 18.65
CA PHE A 49 14.30 4.48 18.39
C PHE A 49 12.93 3.80 18.40
N MET A 50 12.09 4.11 19.39
CA MET A 50 10.73 3.53 19.49
C MET A 50 9.84 3.91 18.30
N ILE A 51 9.97 5.14 17.79
CA ILE A 51 9.25 5.54 16.58
C ILE A 51 9.84 4.81 15.38
N GLY A 52 11.17 4.81 15.21
CA GLY A 52 11.83 4.15 14.08
C GLY A 52 11.47 2.66 13.95
N THR A 53 11.39 1.92 15.05
CA THR A 53 10.94 0.51 15.06
C THR A 53 9.46 0.35 14.69
N LYS A 54 8.62 1.34 15.00
CA LYS A 54 7.21 1.30 14.64
C LYS A 54 7.03 1.63 13.16
N GLU A 55 7.70 2.67 12.67
CA GLU A 55 7.61 3.05 11.26
C GLU A 55 8.26 2.01 10.35
N SER A 56 9.27 1.25 10.79
CA SER A 56 9.79 0.12 10.02
C SER A 56 8.76 -0.98 9.83
N HIS A 57 7.91 -1.23 10.84
CA HIS A 57 6.78 -2.16 10.72
C HIS A 57 5.73 -1.62 9.76
N ASP A 58 5.37 -0.34 9.85
CA ASP A 58 4.42 0.27 8.92
C ASP A 58 4.95 0.26 7.47
N LEU A 59 6.28 0.35 7.25
CA LEU A 59 6.93 0.19 5.95
C LEU A 59 6.89 -1.25 5.41
N GLU A 60 7.10 -2.25 6.28
CA GLU A 60 6.97 -3.67 5.93
C GLU A 60 5.56 -3.95 5.41
N ARG A 61 4.53 -3.49 6.14
CA ARG A 61 3.14 -3.62 5.73
C ARG A 61 2.86 -3.01 4.35
N VAL A 62 3.46 -1.86 4.01
CA VAL A 62 3.32 -1.28 2.67
C VAL A 62 3.92 -2.17 1.58
N GLY A 63 5.05 -2.84 1.87
CA GLY A 63 5.62 -3.87 0.99
C GLY A 63 4.65 -5.03 0.76
N ASP A 64 4.07 -5.51 1.85
CA ASP A 64 3.11 -6.62 1.89
C ASP A 64 1.84 -6.30 1.07
N GLU A 65 1.30 -5.09 1.21
CA GLU A 65 0.18 -4.59 0.41
C GLU A 65 0.54 -4.50 -1.09
N ALA A 66 1.75 -4.04 -1.43
CA ALA A 66 2.24 -3.97 -2.81
C ALA A 66 2.42 -5.37 -3.44
N SER A 67 2.95 -6.32 -2.68
CA SER A 67 3.06 -7.74 -3.02
C SER A 67 1.67 -8.36 -3.26
N GLY A 68 0.69 -8.00 -2.42
CA GLY A 68 -0.73 -8.33 -2.58
C GLY A 68 -1.31 -7.84 -3.91
N ILE A 69 -1.10 -6.56 -4.25
CA ILE A 69 -1.53 -5.96 -5.52
C ILE A 69 -0.88 -6.67 -6.71
N ALA A 70 0.43 -6.91 -6.66
CA ALA A 70 1.16 -7.57 -7.76
C ALA A 70 0.61 -8.98 -8.05
N LYS A 71 0.35 -9.78 -7.01
CA LYS A 71 -0.27 -11.11 -7.12
C LYS A 71 -1.65 -11.04 -7.79
N ARG A 72 -2.44 -10.00 -7.52
CA ARG A 72 -3.77 -9.81 -8.12
C ARG A 72 -3.72 -9.34 -9.55
N VAL A 73 -2.83 -8.42 -9.90
CA VAL A 73 -2.63 -7.99 -11.28
C VAL A 73 -2.28 -9.18 -12.18
N ILE A 74 -1.46 -10.12 -11.70
CA ILE A 74 -1.14 -11.38 -12.40
C ILE A 74 -2.37 -12.28 -12.59
N ARG A 75 -3.35 -12.24 -11.68
CA ARG A 75 -4.62 -12.99 -11.84
C ARG A 75 -5.55 -12.31 -12.82
N ILE A 76 -5.68 -10.98 -12.73
CA ILE A 76 -6.52 -10.18 -13.63
C ILE A 76 -6.04 -10.29 -15.08
N SER A 77 -4.74 -10.41 -15.31
CA SER A 77 -4.20 -10.59 -16.66
C SER A 77 -4.57 -11.92 -17.33
N ARG A 78 -5.12 -12.88 -16.59
CA ARG A 78 -5.53 -14.19 -17.09
C ARG A 78 -7.02 -14.26 -17.45
N VAL A 79 -7.77 -13.20 -17.18
CA VAL A 79 -9.20 -13.08 -17.49
C VAL A 79 -9.41 -12.04 -18.58
N GLU A 80 -10.59 -12.06 -19.19
CA GLU A 80 -10.96 -11.07 -20.21
C GLU A 80 -10.94 -9.64 -19.63
N PRO A 81 -10.42 -8.65 -20.37
CA PRO A 81 -10.39 -7.27 -19.91
C PRO A 81 -11.79 -6.73 -19.64
N LEU A 82 -11.97 -6.18 -18.44
CA LEU A 82 -13.19 -5.47 -18.06
C LEU A 82 -13.46 -4.29 -18.98
N GLN A 83 -14.71 -4.17 -19.45
CA GLN A 83 -15.20 -3.04 -20.23
C GLN A 83 -15.89 -1.99 -19.34
N ILE A 84 -15.34 -1.74 -18.15
CA ILE A 84 -15.79 -0.70 -17.23
C ILE A 84 -14.64 0.24 -16.88
N GLU A 85 -14.98 1.50 -16.61
CA GLU A 85 -14.01 2.46 -16.10
C GLU A 85 -13.58 2.03 -14.68
N MET A 86 -12.28 2.05 -14.43
CA MET A 86 -11.70 1.59 -13.17
C MET A 86 -11.16 2.79 -12.38
N GLU A 87 -11.61 2.94 -11.14
CA GLU A 87 -11.10 3.96 -10.20
C GLU A 87 -9.75 3.55 -9.57
N VAL A 88 -9.39 2.26 -9.63
CA VAL A 88 -8.16 1.70 -9.04
C VAL A 88 -6.87 2.46 -9.42
N PRO A 89 -6.65 2.90 -10.67
CA PRO A 89 -5.48 3.70 -11.01
C PRO A 89 -5.42 5.06 -10.30
N GLN A 90 -6.57 5.71 -10.08
CA GLN A 90 -6.65 6.98 -9.35
C GLN A 90 -6.38 6.77 -7.86
N MET A 91 -6.88 5.66 -7.30
CA MET A 91 -6.56 5.24 -5.94
C MET A 91 -5.07 5.00 -5.77
N LEU A 92 -4.40 4.33 -6.72
CA LEU A 92 -2.96 4.09 -6.67
C LEU A 92 -2.18 5.41 -6.64
N GLU A 93 -2.51 6.35 -7.54
CA GLU A 93 -1.83 7.65 -7.58
C GLU A 93 -1.96 8.41 -6.25
N LEU A 94 -3.16 8.38 -5.65
CA LEU A 94 -3.41 9.03 -4.36
C LEU A 94 -2.65 8.34 -3.22
N ALA A 95 -2.68 7.01 -3.17
CA ALA A 95 -1.98 6.21 -2.15
C ALA A 95 -0.47 6.43 -2.20
N LEU A 96 0.15 6.39 -3.39
CA LEU A 96 1.58 6.65 -3.57
C LEU A 96 1.98 8.07 -3.13
N LYS A 97 1.11 9.05 -3.42
CA LYS A 97 1.33 10.43 -2.97
C LYS A 97 1.23 10.56 -1.44
N MET A 98 0.25 9.91 -0.83
CA MET A 98 0.11 9.87 0.63
C MET A 98 1.31 9.21 1.29
N PHE A 99 1.79 8.10 0.72
CA PHE A 99 2.98 7.41 1.20
C PHE A 99 4.22 8.30 1.13
N GLY A 100 4.51 8.91 -0.03
CA GLY A 100 5.65 9.82 -0.17
C GLY A 100 5.60 11.01 0.80
N ASP A 101 4.41 11.58 0.99
CA ASP A 101 4.21 12.66 1.97
C ASP A 101 4.39 12.17 3.42
N ALA A 102 3.98 10.94 3.75
CA ALA A 102 4.19 10.36 5.08
C ALA A 102 5.68 10.18 5.40
N ILE A 103 6.48 9.72 4.44
CA ILE A 103 7.94 9.62 4.59
C ILE A 103 8.57 11.00 4.80
N ASN A 104 8.14 12.02 4.03
CA ASN A 104 8.63 13.38 4.21
C ASN A 104 8.27 13.93 5.60
N VAL A 105 7.05 13.68 6.09
CA VAL A 105 6.63 14.06 7.44
C VAL A 105 7.47 13.37 8.50
N PHE A 106 7.78 12.09 8.33
CA PHE A 106 8.61 11.34 9.28
C PHE A 106 10.04 11.91 9.35
N LEU A 107 10.63 12.29 8.22
CA LEU A 107 12.00 12.81 8.14
C LEU A 107 12.12 14.28 8.57
N GLU A 108 11.16 15.12 8.18
CA GLU A 108 11.25 16.59 8.32
C GLU A 108 10.35 17.16 9.43
N GLY A 109 9.36 16.39 9.91
CA GLY A 109 8.46 16.81 10.98
C GLY A 109 7.39 17.85 10.60
N ASP A 110 7.03 17.97 9.31
CA ASP A 110 6.01 18.94 8.87
C ASP A 110 4.57 18.47 9.22
N ILE A 111 4.07 18.95 10.36
CA ILE A 111 2.72 18.65 10.87
C ILE A 111 1.60 19.10 9.90
N LYS A 112 1.84 20.10 9.04
CA LYS A 112 0.79 20.55 8.10
C LYS A 112 0.53 19.51 7.02
N ILE A 113 1.57 18.87 6.52
CA ILE A 113 1.47 17.78 5.53
C ILE A 113 0.75 16.59 6.18
N ALA A 114 1.09 16.26 7.44
CA ALA A 114 0.42 15.19 8.20
C ALA A 114 -1.12 15.37 8.23
N GLY A 115 -1.60 16.59 8.50
CA GLY A 115 -3.03 16.89 8.49
C GLY A 115 -3.71 16.77 7.11
N GLN A 116 -2.95 16.89 6.01
CA GLN A 116 -3.46 16.69 4.65
C GLN A 116 -3.54 15.21 4.28
N ILE A 117 -2.60 14.38 4.76
CA ILE A 117 -2.62 12.93 4.56
C ILE A 117 -3.92 12.34 5.12
N VAL A 118 -4.30 12.71 6.35
CA VAL A 118 -5.56 12.27 6.98
C VAL A 118 -6.81 12.66 6.18
N LYS A 119 -6.79 13.79 5.47
CA LYS A 119 -7.92 14.19 4.61
C LYS A 119 -7.96 13.38 3.32
N ARG A 120 -6.81 13.07 2.74
CA ARG A 120 -6.70 12.26 1.52
C ARG A 120 -7.06 10.80 1.76
N ASP A 121 -6.77 10.28 2.94
CA ASP A 121 -7.22 8.97 3.40
C ASP A 121 -8.74 8.81 3.28
N ARG A 122 -9.51 9.82 3.69
CA ARG A 122 -10.97 9.83 3.51
C ARG A 122 -11.41 9.88 2.05
N ILE A 123 -10.65 10.56 1.19
CA ILE A 123 -10.93 10.60 -0.26
C ILE A 123 -10.67 9.22 -0.87
N LEU A 124 -9.63 8.52 -0.41
CA LEU A 124 -9.30 7.16 -0.84
C LEU A 124 -10.41 6.17 -0.44
N ASP A 125 -10.97 6.33 0.76
CA ASP A 125 -12.16 5.60 1.22
C ASP A 125 -13.38 5.84 0.32
N GLU A 126 -13.61 7.09 -0.09
CA GLU A 126 -14.72 7.45 -0.99
C GLU A 126 -14.56 6.79 -2.37
N PHE A 127 -13.35 6.79 -2.94
CA PHE A 127 -13.07 6.07 -4.19
C PHE A 127 -13.26 4.56 -4.04
N HIS A 128 -12.81 3.97 -2.93
CA HIS A 128 -13.03 2.54 -2.69
C HIS A 128 -14.52 2.19 -2.67
N ASN A 129 -15.34 2.99 -1.98
CA ASN A 129 -16.79 2.75 -1.89
C ASN A 129 -17.47 2.93 -3.25
N SER A 130 -17.10 3.96 -4.02
CA SER A 130 -17.61 4.18 -5.37
C SER A 130 -17.25 3.01 -6.31
N ALA A 131 -15.99 2.56 -6.26
CA ALA A 131 -15.54 1.38 -7.00
C ALA A 131 -16.34 0.13 -6.60
N PHE A 132 -16.59 -0.08 -5.30
CA PHE A 132 -17.38 -1.21 -4.81
C PHE A 132 -18.81 -1.23 -5.37
N GLU A 133 -19.49 -0.09 -5.35
CA GLU A 133 -20.85 0.04 -5.91
C GLU A 133 -20.85 -0.20 -7.43
N ALA A 134 -19.93 0.42 -8.16
CA ALA A 134 -19.82 0.28 -9.61
C ALA A 134 -19.57 -1.18 -10.04
N HIS A 135 -18.63 -1.87 -9.38
CA HIS A 135 -18.30 -3.26 -9.68
C HIS A 135 -19.44 -4.20 -9.29
N THR A 136 -20.11 -3.98 -8.15
CA THR A 136 -21.26 -4.80 -7.75
C THR A 136 -22.40 -4.69 -8.77
N ASN A 137 -22.71 -3.47 -9.21
CA ASN A 137 -23.73 -3.25 -10.26
C ASN A 137 -23.34 -3.92 -11.58
N HIS A 138 -22.06 -3.88 -11.96
CA HIS A 138 -21.57 -4.56 -13.16
C HIS A 138 -21.71 -6.08 -13.06
N ILE A 139 -21.37 -6.68 -11.91
CA ILE A 139 -21.52 -8.11 -11.66
C ILE A 139 -22.98 -8.56 -11.79
N MET A 140 -23.92 -7.74 -11.30
CA MET A 140 -25.36 -8.05 -11.41
C MET A 140 -25.84 -8.07 -12.87
N ALA A 141 -25.25 -7.24 -13.74
CA ALA A 141 -25.58 -7.20 -15.16
C ALA A 141 -24.81 -8.23 -16.00
N HIS A 142 -23.56 -8.54 -15.62
CA HIS A 142 -22.62 -9.38 -16.37
C HIS A 142 -21.90 -10.36 -15.42
N SER A 143 -22.59 -11.45 -15.07
CA SER A 143 -22.05 -12.43 -14.11
C SER A 143 -20.77 -13.13 -14.56
N SER A 144 -20.47 -13.13 -15.86
CA SER A 144 -19.19 -13.62 -16.42
C SER A 144 -17.97 -12.85 -15.93
N ASP A 145 -18.16 -11.59 -15.55
CA ASP A 145 -17.07 -10.66 -15.24
C ASP A 145 -16.76 -10.65 -13.74
N ALA A 146 -17.48 -11.46 -12.95
CA ALA A 146 -17.41 -11.49 -11.49
C ALA A 146 -15.99 -11.68 -10.96
N VAL A 147 -15.21 -12.58 -11.57
CA VAL A 147 -13.84 -12.85 -11.14
C VAL A 147 -12.95 -11.62 -11.33
N ALA A 148 -13.01 -10.97 -12.50
CA ALA A 148 -12.22 -9.80 -12.79
C ALA A 148 -12.61 -8.63 -11.87
N CYS A 149 -13.91 -8.41 -11.66
CA CYS A 149 -14.39 -7.36 -10.77
C CYS A 149 -13.96 -7.58 -9.32
N LEU A 150 -14.05 -8.81 -8.81
CA LEU A 150 -13.63 -9.12 -7.44
C LEU A 150 -12.12 -8.92 -7.25
N GLU A 151 -11.28 -9.33 -8.21
CA GLU A 151 -9.85 -9.11 -8.10
C GLU A 151 -9.47 -7.62 -8.16
N CYS A 152 -10.18 -6.80 -8.95
CA CYS A 152 -10.05 -5.34 -8.92
C CYS A 152 -10.45 -4.76 -7.56
N LEU A 153 -11.58 -5.19 -6.99
CA LEU A 153 -12.02 -4.74 -5.67
C LEU A 153 -11.04 -5.14 -4.57
N PHE A 154 -10.53 -6.36 -4.61
CA PHE A 154 -9.52 -6.75 -3.64
C PHE A 154 -8.20 -6.01 -3.82
N SER A 155 -7.82 -5.62 -5.04
CA SER A 155 -6.67 -4.74 -5.28
C SER A 155 -6.91 -3.36 -4.68
N SER A 156 -8.14 -2.85 -4.73
CA SER A 156 -8.50 -1.58 -4.09
C SER A 156 -8.48 -1.63 -2.56
N ASN A 157 -8.72 -2.80 -1.95
CA ASN A 157 -8.55 -2.98 -0.50
C ASN A 157 -7.10 -2.79 -0.08
N HIS A 158 -6.15 -3.35 -0.84
CA HIS A 158 -4.73 -3.20 -0.57
C HIS A 158 -4.23 -1.76 -0.69
N LEU A 159 -4.90 -0.92 -1.49
CA LEU A 159 -4.58 0.50 -1.62
C LEU A 159 -5.06 1.33 -0.43
N LYS A 160 -6.10 0.87 0.26
CA LYS A 160 -6.72 1.54 1.41
C LYS A 160 -6.13 1.06 2.76
N GLY A 161 -5.62 -0.17 2.82
CA GLY A 161 -5.10 -0.81 4.04
C GLY A 161 -3.86 -0.14 4.60
#